data_AF-A0AAW0GV69-F1
#
_entry.id   AF-A0AAW0GV69-F1
#
_cell.length_a   1.000
_cell.length_b   1.000
_cell.length_c   1.000
_cell.angle_alpha   90.00
_cell.angle_beta   90.00
_cell.angle_gamma   90.00
#
_symmetry.space_group_name_H-M   'P 1'
#
loop_
_entity.id
_entity.type
_entity.pdbx_description
1 polymer ?
#
loop_
_entity_poly.entity_id
_entity_poly.type
_entity_poly.pdbx_seq_one_letter_code
_entity_poly.pdbx_strand_id
1 'polypeptide(L)'
;MTKADFLKNNRGINDGADLPEELLNSIFDEILNNEIRMKDEVEAAPIPTTPAPGLANAIANVGRDLQKEAYVMQSNNMANKTEALFKTLMRSQRKGSGAGSQFFSASHFIHVKPMFEVAWIAVLAGLSGPLQGTDDMDIVELCLDGFKSAIRIVCFFDMELERNAFITTLGKFTFLNNLGEMKTKNMEAIKTLLDVAVTEGNNLKSSWREVLTCVSQLEHMQLISSGVDVPDPKKGRVKKPPTEELVNESRSTHITVAADMVFSLSHYLTGTAIVDFVRALCDVSWDEIQSSGLSQHPRLFSLQKLVEISYYNMNRIRLEWSNLWDILGEHFNQVCCHNNAHVAFFALDALRQLAMRFLEKEELAHFKFQKDFLRPFEYTMTHNSNPEVRDMVLQCLQQMVQARVDNLRSGWRTMFGVFSSASKVHTERHRQLCI
;
A
#
# COMPACT_ATOMS: atom_id res chain seq x y z
N MET A 1 11.92 -9.22 40.73
CA MET A 1 12.42 -10.58 41.02
C MET A 1 13.45 -10.46 42.13
N THR A 2 13.40 -11.28 43.18
CA THR A 2 14.41 -11.22 44.26
C THR A 2 15.66 -12.02 43.87
N LYS A 3 16.79 -11.73 44.53
CA LYS A 3 18.08 -12.43 44.28
C LYS A 3 17.97 -13.95 44.52
N ALA A 4 17.21 -14.34 45.54
CA ALA A 4 16.94 -15.74 45.85
C ALA A 4 16.07 -16.43 44.77
N ASP A 5 15.08 -15.71 44.22
CA ASP A 5 14.25 -16.23 43.13
C ASP A 5 15.06 -16.41 41.84
N PHE A 6 16.00 -15.50 41.56
CA PHE A 6 16.87 -15.58 40.39
C PHE A 6 17.82 -16.80 40.44
N LEU A 7 18.42 -17.06 41.61
CA LEU A 7 19.25 -18.25 41.83
C LEU A 7 18.43 -19.53 41.66
N LYS A 8 17.21 -19.57 42.18
CA LYS A 8 16.33 -20.75 42.07
C LYS A 8 15.92 -21.03 40.62
N ASN A 9 15.61 -19.99 39.84
CA ASN A 9 15.20 -20.12 38.45
C ASN A 9 16.31 -20.57 37.50
N ASN A 10 17.58 -20.36 37.86
CA ASN A 10 18.73 -20.69 37.02
C ASN A 10 19.48 -21.95 37.48
N ARG A 11 18.86 -22.77 38.34
CA ARG A 11 19.40 -24.10 38.71
C ARG A 11 19.34 -25.07 37.52
N GLY A 12 20.37 -25.89 37.36
CA GLY A 12 20.48 -26.90 36.30
C GLY A 12 20.76 -26.36 34.90
N ILE A 13 21.03 -25.05 34.74
CA ILE A 13 21.22 -24.41 33.43
C ILE A 13 22.56 -24.77 32.75
N ASN A 14 23.47 -25.43 33.49
CA ASN A 14 24.75 -25.91 32.97
C ASN A 14 24.73 -27.43 32.77
N ASP A 15 24.07 -27.89 31.69
CA ASP A 15 23.92 -29.31 31.33
C ASP A 15 23.45 -30.20 32.51
N GLY A 16 22.52 -29.70 33.32
CA GLY A 16 21.96 -30.39 34.48
C GLY A 16 22.71 -30.17 35.80
N ALA A 17 23.81 -29.41 35.80
CA ALA A 17 24.51 -28.93 37.01
C ALA A 17 24.18 -27.46 37.31
N ASP A 18 24.38 -27.07 38.57
CA ASP A 18 24.22 -25.68 39.02
C ASP A 18 25.50 -24.87 38.75
N LEU A 19 25.34 -23.63 38.28
CA LEU A 19 26.43 -22.67 38.18
C LEU A 19 26.81 -22.15 39.58
N PRO A 20 28.08 -21.73 39.80
CA PRO A 20 28.50 -21.18 41.09
C PRO A 20 27.63 -19.99 41.51
N GLU A 21 27.17 -20.00 42.77
CA GLU A 21 26.26 -18.95 43.28
C GLU A 21 26.89 -17.55 43.22
N GLU A 22 28.21 -17.42 43.42
CA GLU A 22 28.91 -16.14 43.32
C GLU A 22 28.79 -15.51 41.92
N LEU A 23 28.83 -16.33 40.86
CA LEU A 23 28.70 -15.88 39.47
C LEU A 23 27.26 -15.43 39.16
N LEU A 24 26.27 -16.20 39.60
CA LEU A 24 24.87 -15.83 39.42
C LEU A 24 24.51 -14.58 40.24
N ASN A 25 25.11 -14.42 41.42
CA ASN A 25 24.97 -13.24 42.25
C ASN A 25 25.59 -12.00 41.60
N SER A 26 26.79 -12.11 41.01
CA SER A 26 27.42 -10.98 40.31
C SER A 26 26.64 -10.56 39.07
N ILE A 27 26.12 -11.52 38.30
CA ILE A 27 25.28 -11.24 37.12
C ILE A 27 23.96 -10.57 37.53
N PHE A 28 23.33 -11.02 38.62
CA PHE A 28 22.10 -10.39 39.12
C PHE A 28 22.35 -8.94 39.56
N ASP A 29 23.45 -8.69 40.27
CA ASP A 29 23.83 -7.34 40.69
C ASP A 29 24.21 -6.47 39.48
N GLU A 30 24.83 -7.03 38.44
CA GLU A 30 25.15 -6.33 37.20
C GLU A 30 23.89 -5.98 36.39
N ILE A 31 22.91 -6.87 36.29
CA ILE A 31 21.62 -6.60 35.62
C ILE A 31 20.82 -5.53 36.37
N LEU A 32 20.85 -5.54 37.71
CA LEU A 32 20.19 -4.49 38.51
C LEU A 32 20.86 -3.13 38.36
N ASN A 33 22.19 -3.10 38.27
CA ASN A 33 22.94 -1.84 38.18
C ASN A 33 23.05 -1.31 36.73
N ASN A 34 23.02 -2.20 35.73
CA ASN A 34 23.14 -1.90 34.30
C ASN A 34 21.93 -2.47 33.54
N GLU A 35 20.73 -2.02 33.91
CA GLU A 35 19.49 -2.41 33.23
C GLU A 35 19.58 -2.10 31.72
N ILE A 36 19.28 -3.09 30.88
CA ILE A 36 19.25 -2.92 29.42
C ILE A 36 18.03 -2.07 29.07
N ARG A 37 18.24 -0.76 28.92
CA ARG A 37 17.20 0.18 28.49
C ARG A 37 17.15 0.25 26.97
N MET A 38 15.95 0.19 26.39
CA MET A 38 15.76 0.52 24.99
C MET A 38 16.08 2.01 24.78
N LYS A 39 16.72 2.37 23.66
CA LYS A 39 17.11 3.77 23.36
C LYS A 39 15.93 4.74 23.45
N ASP A 40 14.72 4.27 23.19
CA ASP A 40 13.47 5.04 23.26
C ASP A 40 13.07 5.44 24.69
N GLU A 41 13.50 4.69 25.72
CA GLU A 41 13.22 5.00 27.14
C GLU A 41 14.26 5.95 27.76
N VAL A 42 15.47 6.01 27.20
CA VAL A 42 16.54 6.92 27.67
C VAL A 42 16.29 8.36 27.22
N GLU A 43 15.65 8.57 26.05
CA GLU A 43 15.22 9.89 25.58
C GLU A 43 13.93 10.40 26.25
N ALA A 44 13.20 9.53 26.96
CA ALA A 44 11.93 9.86 27.63
C ALA A 44 12.07 10.14 29.15
N ALA A 45 13.29 10.15 29.70
CA ALA A 45 13.50 10.46 31.12
C ALA A 45 13.29 11.97 31.39
N PRO A 46 12.44 12.36 32.37
CA PRO A 46 12.20 13.77 32.68
C PRO A 46 13.44 14.41 33.31
N ILE A 47 13.84 15.57 32.79
CA ILE A 47 14.80 16.47 33.42
C ILE A 47 14.17 16.96 34.75
N PRO A 48 14.87 16.90 35.90
CA PRO A 48 14.31 17.38 37.16
C PRO A 48 14.24 18.91 37.14
N THR A 49 13.04 19.46 37.01
CA THR A 49 12.76 20.89 37.21
C THR A 49 12.17 21.13 38.60
N THR A 50 12.74 22.11 39.29
CA THR A 50 12.33 22.65 40.59
C THR A 50 10.89 23.20 40.58
N PRO A 51 10.20 23.26 41.73
CA PRO A 51 8.74 23.33 41.77
C PRO A 51 8.19 24.76 41.72
N ALA A 52 7.15 24.98 40.91
CA ALA A 52 6.17 26.04 41.10
C ALA A 52 4.78 25.60 40.55
N PRO A 53 3.67 26.06 41.13
CA PRO A 53 2.48 25.23 41.30
C PRO A 53 1.34 25.54 40.33
N GLY A 54 0.56 24.51 40.01
CA GLY A 54 -0.86 24.64 39.64
C GLY A 54 -1.21 24.16 38.23
N LEU A 55 -1.78 22.95 38.15
CA LEU A 55 -3.13 22.64 37.62
C LEU A 55 -3.21 21.17 37.15
N ALA A 56 -2.96 20.22 38.06
CA ALA A 56 -3.27 18.82 37.84
C ALA A 56 -4.77 18.60 38.10
N ASN A 57 -5.58 18.41 37.05
CA ASN A 57 -6.75 17.49 37.05
C ASN A 57 -7.60 17.45 35.75
N ALA A 58 -7.08 17.80 34.57
CA ALA A 58 -7.92 17.80 33.35
C ALA A 58 -7.32 17.09 32.12
N ILE A 59 -6.40 16.12 32.26
CA ILE A 59 -5.85 15.36 31.11
C ILE A 59 -5.81 13.85 31.39
N ALA A 60 -6.90 13.30 31.90
CA ALA A 60 -7.06 11.84 32.04
C ALA A 60 -7.75 11.18 30.83
N ASN A 61 -8.17 11.94 29.80
CA ASN A 61 -8.98 11.41 28.69
C ASN A 61 -8.39 11.54 27.27
N VAL A 62 -7.12 11.94 27.11
CA VAL A 62 -6.50 12.16 25.77
C VAL A 62 -5.59 10.99 25.35
N GLY A 63 -5.73 9.83 25.99
CA GLY A 63 -4.86 8.65 25.76
C GLY A 63 -5.21 7.78 24.55
N ARG A 64 -6.24 8.10 23.77
CA ARG A 64 -6.66 7.27 22.61
C ARG A 64 -6.73 7.96 21.26
N ASP A 65 -6.48 9.28 21.19
CA ASP A 65 -6.49 10.03 19.92
C ASP A 65 -5.09 10.30 19.34
N LEU A 66 -4.01 10.09 20.12
CA LEU A 66 -2.63 10.37 19.69
C LEU A 66 -2.05 9.40 18.65
N GLN A 67 -2.56 8.16 18.55
CA GLN A 67 -2.09 7.21 17.54
C GLN A 67 -2.58 7.53 16.13
N LYS A 68 -3.70 8.25 15.99
CA LYS A 68 -4.26 8.63 14.68
C LYS A 68 -3.74 9.99 14.22
N GLU A 69 -3.37 10.87 15.14
CA GLU A 69 -2.71 12.16 14.82
C GLU A 69 -1.21 12.01 14.52
N ALA A 70 -0.52 11.01 15.07
CA ALA A 70 0.88 10.74 14.74
C ALA A 70 1.09 10.36 13.25
N TYR A 71 0.09 9.73 12.62
CA TYR A 71 0.12 9.39 11.19
C TYR A 71 -0.16 10.59 10.29
N VAL A 72 -0.93 11.58 10.77
CA VAL A 72 -1.32 12.76 9.99
C VAL A 72 -0.34 13.93 10.17
N MET A 73 0.38 14.02 11.30
CA MET A 73 1.45 15.01 11.50
C MET A 73 2.83 14.59 10.96
N GLN A 74 2.96 13.42 10.33
CA GLN A 74 4.23 12.91 9.78
C GLN A 74 4.58 13.44 8.39
N SER A 75 3.77 14.34 7.80
CA SER A 75 3.94 14.80 6.41
C SER A 75 4.97 15.93 6.23
N ASN A 76 5.11 16.85 7.18
CA ASN A 76 5.73 18.15 6.89
C ASN A 76 7.22 18.30 7.27
N ASN A 77 7.83 17.30 7.92
CA ASN A 77 9.18 17.42 8.49
C ASN A 77 10.18 16.35 8.05
N MET A 78 9.90 15.60 6.97
CA MET A 78 10.79 14.52 6.53
C MET A 78 12.14 15.01 6.00
N ALA A 79 12.19 16.10 5.21
CA ALA A 79 13.48 16.64 4.76
C ALA A 79 14.31 17.14 5.95
N ASN A 80 13.69 17.86 6.88
CA ASN A 80 14.34 18.33 8.11
C ASN A 80 14.87 17.17 8.97
N LYS A 81 14.10 16.07 9.09
CA LYS A 81 14.53 14.86 9.82
C LYS A 81 15.64 14.10 9.09
N THR A 82 15.57 14.01 7.76
CA THR A 82 16.62 13.36 6.93
C THR A 82 17.91 14.17 6.98
N GLU A 83 17.82 15.51 6.93
CA GLU A 83 18.95 16.42 7.08
C GLU A 83 19.56 16.36 8.50
N ALA A 84 18.73 16.29 9.54
CA ALA A 84 19.19 16.15 10.93
C ALA A 84 19.87 14.79 11.20
N LEU A 85 19.31 13.70 10.67
CA LEU A 85 19.92 12.37 10.70
C LEU A 85 21.25 12.38 9.95
N PHE A 86 21.31 13.01 8.77
CA PHE A 86 22.56 13.17 8.02
C PHE A 86 23.61 13.98 8.78
N LYS A 87 23.26 15.13 9.37
CA LYS A 87 24.18 15.93 10.20
C LYS A 87 24.74 15.12 11.38
N THR A 88 23.94 14.23 11.94
CA THR A 88 24.33 13.37 13.05
C THR A 88 25.27 12.24 12.59
N LEU A 89 24.96 11.59 11.47
CA LEU A 89 25.80 10.56 10.85
C LEU A 89 27.16 11.13 10.39
N MET A 90 27.19 12.32 9.79
CA MET A 90 28.44 12.99 9.38
C MET A 90 29.32 13.38 10.55
N ARG A 91 28.73 13.77 11.69
CA ARG A 91 29.48 14.05 12.93
C ARG A 91 30.08 12.79 13.55
N SER A 92 29.38 11.66 13.43
CA SER A 92 29.86 10.33 13.83
C SER A 92 31.04 9.86 12.95
N GLN A 93 30.92 10.00 11.61
CA GLN A 93 31.93 9.54 10.66
C GLN A 93 33.24 10.34 10.73
N ARG A 94 33.17 11.65 11.01
CA ARG A 94 34.35 12.51 11.20
C ARG A 94 35.19 12.17 12.44
N LYS A 95 34.66 11.43 13.41
CA LYS A 95 35.41 11.00 14.60
C LYS A 95 36.22 9.71 14.40
N GLY A 96 36.06 9.02 13.27
CA GLY A 96 36.76 7.75 12.99
C GLY A 96 37.76 7.77 11.82
N SER A 97 37.90 8.88 11.09
CA SER A 97 38.69 8.93 9.83
C SER A 97 40.17 9.25 10.03
N GLY A 98 40.84 8.53 10.93
CA GLY A 98 42.25 8.75 11.28
C GLY A 98 43.12 7.50 11.15
N ALA A 99 43.18 6.88 9.97
CA ALA A 99 44.31 6.05 9.50
C ALA A 99 44.02 5.43 8.11
N GLY A 100 44.83 5.77 7.10
CA GLY A 100 45.02 4.98 5.88
C GLY A 100 43.79 4.63 5.01
N SER A 101 43.15 5.60 4.36
CA SER A 101 42.13 5.31 3.35
C SER A 101 42.80 4.87 2.03
N GLN A 102 42.91 3.55 1.81
CA GLN A 102 43.25 2.99 0.51
C GLN A 102 42.08 3.22 -0.45
N PHE A 103 42.29 4.04 -1.48
CA PHE A 103 41.28 4.29 -2.52
C PHE A 103 41.45 3.28 -3.65
N PHE A 104 40.34 2.72 -4.12
CA PHE A 104 40.30 1.82 -5.27
C PHE A 104 39.52 2.48 -6.40
N SER A 105 40.00 2.33 -7.63
CA SER A 105 39.26 2.78 -8.82
C SER A 105 38.20 1.75 -9.17
N ALA A 106 36.95 2.20 -9.32
CA ALA A 106 35.85 1.32 -9.71
C ALA A 106 35.99 0.92 -11.19
N SER A 107 36.16 -0.38 -11.46
CA SER A 107 36.33 -0.93 -12.81
C SER A 107 35.07 -1.59 -13.39
N HIS A 108 34.04 -1.80 -12.57
CA HIS A 108 32.83 -2.54 -12.94
C HIS A 108 31.60 -1.88 -12.34
N PHE A 109 30.45 -1.96 -13.04
CA PHE A 109 29.20 -1.31 -12.62
C PHE A 109 28.69 -1.81 -11.26
N ILE A 110 29.07 -3.03 -10.88
CA ILE A 110 28.66 -3.64 -9.59
C ILE A 110 29.13 -2.83 -8.37
N HIS A 111 30.19 -2.04 -8.51
CA HIS A 111 30.67 -1.16 -7.43
C HIS A 111 29.71 0.01 -7.14
N VAL A 112 28.79 0.32 -8.05
CA VAL A 112 27.81 1.40 -7.85
C VAL A 112 26.89 1.07 -6.67
N LYS A 113 26.51 -0.20 -6.46
CA LYS A 113 25.65 -0.60 -5.34
C LYS A 113 26.22 -0.19 -3.97
N PRO A 114 27.40 -0.66 -3.53
CA PRO A 114 27.95 -0.27 -2.23
C PRO A 114 28.29 1.22 -2.14
N MET A 115 28.66 1.86 -3.25
CA MET A 115 28.86 3.32 -3.27
C MET A 115 27.55 4.07 -2.99
N PHE A 116 26.44 3.61 -3.58
CA PHE A 116 25.13 4.21 -3.39
C PHE A 116 24.52 3.86 -2.02
N GLU A 117 24.74 2.65 -1.49
CA GLU A 117 24.34 2.24 -0.13
C GLU A 117 24.89 3.19 0.96
N VAL A 118 26.07 3.78 0.75
CA VAL A 118 26.64 4.76 1.68
C VAL A 118 26.15 6.18 1.38
N ALA A 119 25.95 6.53 0.10
CA ALA A 119 25.67 7.89 -0.33
C ALA A 119 24.18 8.26 -0.37
N TRP A 120 23.26 7.29 -0.40
CA TRP A 120 21.85 7.54 -0.76
C TRP A 120 21.14 8.53 0.17
N ILE A 121 21.44 8.56 1.46
CA ILE A 121 20.84 9.53 2.40
C ILE A 121 21.26 10.96 2.03
N ALA A 122 22.53 11.15 1.68
CA ALA A 122 23.05 12.45 1.26
C ALA A 122 22.43 12.88 -0.08
N VAL A 123 22.29 11.94 -1.01
CA VAL A 123 21.61 12.17 -2.30
C VAL A 123 20.15 12.55 -2.06
N LEU A 124 19.42 11.78 -1.25
CA LEU A 124 18.01 12.05 -0.94
C LEU A 124 17.83 13.42 -0.28
N ALA A 125 18.68 13.77 0.70
CA ALA A 125 18.66 15.08 1.33
C ALA A 125 18.99 16.22 0.35
N GLY A 126 20.00 16.02 -0.50
CA GLY A 126 20.42 16.98 -1.51
C GLY A 126 19.38 17.25 -2.59
N LEU A 127 18.53 16.26 -2.90
CA LEU A 127 17.43 16.42 -3.86
C LEU A 127 16.14 16.94 -3.19
N SER A 128 15.79 16.43 -2.01
CA SER A 128 14.53 16.78 -1.34
C SER A 128 14.55 18.18 -0.72
N GLY A 129 15.69 18.62 -0.17
CA GLY A 129 15.81 19.94 0.46
C GLY A 129 15.49 21.09 -0.51
N PRO A 130 16.21 21.20 -1.65
CA PRO A 130 15.94 22.22 -2.65
C PRO A 130 14.52 22.11 -3.21
N LEU A 131 14.04 20.91 -3.55
CA LEU A 131 12.70 20.68 -4.09
C LEU A 131 11.59 21.18 -3.14
N GLN A 132 11.80 21.05 -1.82
CA GLN A 132 10.87 21.58 -0.82
C GLN A 132 10.91 23.12 -0.75
N GLY A 133 12.10 23.71 -0.70
CA GLY A 133 12.29 25.13 -0.39
C GLY A 133 12.21 26.08 -1.59
N THR A 134 12.47 25.60 -2.81
CA THR A 134 12.48 26.44 -4.01
C THR A 134 11.14 26.40 -4.76
N ASP A 135 10.83 27.50 -5.45
CA ASP A 135 9.77 27.56 -6.47
C ASP A 135 10.37 27.84 -7.87
N ASP A 136 11.70 27.85 -7.99
CA ASP A 136 12.41 27.95 -9.27
C ASP A 136 12.32 26.62 -10.03
N MET A 137 11.67 26.66 -11.20
CA MET A 137 11.38 25.46 -11.99
C MET A 137 12.64 24.79 -12.54
N ASP A 138 13.71 25.53 -12.84
CA ASP A 138 14.96 24.95 -13.33
C ASP A 138 15.61 24.06 -12.24
N ILE A 139 15.54 24.51 -10.99
CA ILE A 139 16.04 23.74 -9.83
C ILE A 139 15.12 22.55 -9.54
N VAL A 140 13.80 22.74 -9.66
CA VAL A 140 12.79 21.67 -9.48
C VAL A 140 13.04 20.55 -10.48
N GLU A 141 13.15 20.86 -11.78
CA GLU A 141 13.39 19.88 -12.84
C GLU A 141 14.70 19.12 -12.60
N LEU A 142 15.78 19.82 -12.27
CA LEU A 142 17.06 19.18 -11.96
C LEU A 142 16.97 18.22 -10.75
N CYS A 143 16.20 18.60 -9.71
CA CYS A 143 15.98 17.73 -8.55
C CYS A 143 15.15 16.49 -8.94
N LEU A 144 14.11 16.65 -9.76
CA LEU A 144 13.26 15.56 -10.22
C LEU A 144 14.00 14.58 -11.14
N ASP A 145 14.86 15.08 -12.03
CA ASP A 145 15.78 14.26 -12.83
C ASP A 145 16.77 13.48 -11.95
N GLY A 146 17.24 14.12 -10.88
CA GLY A 146 18.04 13.48 -9.84
C GLY A 146 17.28 12.35 -9.13
N PHE A 147 16.00 12.56 -8.78
CA PHE A 147 15.14 11.53 -8.21
C PHE A 147 14.96 10.36 -9.19
N LYS A 148 14.65 10.64 -10.46
CA LYS A 148 14.51 9.61 -11.50
C LYS A 148 15.78 8.78 -11.65
N SER A 149 16.94 9.44 -11.68
CA SER A 149 18.24 8.77 -11.78
C SER A 149 18.55 7.92 -10.55
N ALA A 150 18.30 8.45 -9.34
CA ALA A 150 18.47 7.71 -8.09
C ALA A 150 17.55 6.48 -8.02
N ILE A 151 16.27 6.64 -8.39
CA ILE A 151 15.29 5.55 -8.41
C ILE A 151 15.73 4.46 -9.40
N ARG A 152 16.23 4.83 -10.58
CA ARG A 152 16.76 3.86 -11.54
C ARG A 152 17.91 3.03 -10.98
N ILE A 153 18.83 3.65 -10.23
CA ILE A 153 19.95 2.94 -9.59
C ILE A 153 19.43 1.94 -8.55
N VAL A 154 18.56 2.38 -7.63
CA VAL A 154 18.05 1.50 -6.55
C VAL A 154 17.12 0.40 -7.07
N CYS A 155 16.39 0.65 -8.15
CA CYS A 155 15.61 -0.36 -8.86
C CYS A 155 16.53 -1.39 -9.53
N PHE A 156 17.57 -0.94 -10.24
CA PHE A 156 18.51 -1.83 -10.94
C PHE A 156 19.28 -2.76 -9.99
N PHE A 157 19.71 -2.26 -8.82
CA PHE A 157 20.46 -3.05 -7.83
C PHE A 157 19.59 -3.73 -6.77
N ASP A 158 18.27 -3.65 -6.92
CA ASP A 158 17.26 -4.17 -6.00
C ASP A 158 17.50 -3.76 -4.53
N MET A 159 17.68 -2.46 -4.33
CA MET A 159 17.93 -1.84 -3.03
C MET A 159 16.60 -1.42 -2.41
N GLU A 160 15.95 -2.34 -1.68
CA GLU A 160 14.57 -2.20 -1.22
C GLU A 160 14.34 -1.00 -0.29
N LEU A 161 15.21 -0.80 0.70
CA LEU A 161 15.06 0.26 1.68
C LEU A 161 15.16 1.63 1.00
N GLU A 162 16.15 1.78 0.14
CA GLU A 162 16.44 3.00 -0.61
C GLU A 162 15.35 3.28 -1.64
N ARG A 163 14.92 2.25 -2.39
CA ARG A 163 13.79 2.35 -3.34
C ARG A 163 12.54 2.87 -2.65
N ASN A 164 12.15 2.27 -1.53
CA ASN A 164 11.00 2.72 -0.75
C ASN A 164 11.18 4.17 -0.27
N ALA A 165 12.37 4.54 0.22
CA ALA A 165 12.64 5.90 0.68
C ALA A 165 12.53 6.97 -0.43
N PHE A 166 13.14 6.73 -1.60
CA PHE A 166 13.08 7.67 -2.73
C PHE A 166 11.66 7.80 -3.28
N ILE A 167 10.96 6.69 -3.50
CA ILE A 167 9.62 6.70 -4.10
C ILE A 167 8.60 7.31 -3.12
N THR A 168 8.61 6.94 -1.83
CA THR A 168 7.72 7.56 -0.84
C THR A 168 8.00 9.07 -0.71
N THR A 169 9.27 9.49 -0.80
CA THR A 169 9.61 10.92 -0.76
C THR A 169 9.10 11.65 -2.00
N LEU A 170 9.29 11.10 -3.20
CA LEU A 170 8.73 11.65 -4.44
C LEU A 170 7.20 11.70 -4.40
N GLY A 171 6.55 10.65 -3.91
CA GLY A 171 5.11 10.59 -3.67
C GLY A 171 4.61 11.70 -2.75
N LYS A 172 5.36 12.06 -1.70
CA LYS A 172 5.02 13.20 -0.82
C LYS A 172 5.11 14.55 -1.52
N PHE A 173 6.04 14.71 -2.46
CA PHE A 173 6.14 15.93 -3.26
C PHE A 173 4.97 16.13 -4.24
N THR A 174 4.11 15.14 -4.46
CA THR A 174 2.87 15.32 -5.25
C THR A 174 1.81 16.19 -4.54
N PHE A 175 1.88 16.30 -3.20
CA PHE A 175 0.97 17.12 -2.38
C PHE A 175 -0.54 16.83 -2.56
N LEU A 176 -0.92 15.66 -3.08
CA LEU A 176 -2.32 15.29 -3.35
C LEU A 176 -3.22 15.24 -2.09
N ASN A 177 -2.62 15.15 -0.90
CA ASN A 177 -3.34 15.21 0.37
C ASN A 177 -3.71 16.65 0.81
N ASN A 178 -3.09 17.67 0.21
CA ASN A 178 -3.31 19.08 0.52
C ASN A 178 -3.49 19.92 -0.76
N LEU A 179 -4.60 19.65 -1.46
CA LEU A 179 -4.91 20.25 -2.76
C LEU A 179 -4.86 21.79 -2.78
N GLY A 180 -5.19 22.44 -1.66
CA GLY A 180 -5.23 23.91 -1.57
C GLY A 180 -3.89 24.61 -1.54
N GLU A 181 -2.80 23.86 -1.31
CA GLU A 181 -1.41 24.36 -1.28
C GLU A 181 -0.58 23.86 -2.47
N MET A 182 -1.20 23.13 -3.41
CA MET A 182 -0.49 22.64 -4.59
C MET A 182 0.05 23.78 -5.44
N LYS A 183 1.21 23.54 -6.04
CA LYS A 183 1.94 24.41 -6.97
C LYS A 183 2.35 23.62 -8.21
N THR A 184 2.86 24.31 -9.23
CA THR A 184 3.35 23.71 -10.49
C THR A 184 4.39 22.61 -10.26
N LYS A 185 5.33 22.80 -9.31
CA LYS A 185 6.32 21.77 -8.96
C LYS A 185 5.73 20.45 -8.49
N ASN A 186 4.53 20.47 -7.89
CA ASN A 186 3.85 19.25 -7.47
C ASN A 186 3.28 18.47 -8.67
N MET A 187 2.88 19.18 -9.73
CA MET A 187 2.47 18.56 -10.99
C MET A 187 3.66 17.90 -11.69
N GLU A 188 4.84 18.54 -11.68
CA GLU A 188 6.06 17.92 -12.19
C GLU A 188 6.50 16.70 -11.39
N ALA A 189 6.31 16.70 -10.06
CA ALA A 189 6.52 15.52 -9.24
C ALA A 189 5.57 14.36 -9.61
N ILE A 190 4.30 14.65 -9.92
CA ILE A 190 3.34 13.64 -10.42
C ILE A 190 3.82 13.07 -11.75
N LYS A 191 4.18 13.92 -12.72
CA LYS A 191 4.70 13.49 -14.03
C LYS A 191 5.91 12.58 -13.87
N THR A 192 6.86 12.98 -13.02
CA THR A 192 8.07 12.20 -12.72
C THR A 192 7.74 10.85 -12.11
N LEU A 193 6.79 10.79 -11.17
CA LEU A 193 6.38 9.53 -10.54
C LEU A 193 5.70 8.57 -11.53
N LEU A 194 4.86 9.09 -12.43
CA LEU A 194 4.22 8.28 -13.47
C LEU A 194 5.24 7.77 -14.50
N ASP A 195 6.22 8.59 -14.89
CA ASP A 195 7.29 8.19 -15.79
C ASP A 195 8.21 7.12 -15.16
N VAL A 196 8.51 7.24 -13.86
CA VAL A 196 9.18 6.18 -13.08
C VAL A 196 8.36 4.87 -13.13
N ALA A 197 7.04 4.93 -13.02
CA ALA A 197 6.19 3.74 -13.08
C ALA A 197 6.22 3.04 -14.45
N VAL A 198 6.28 3.83 -15.53
CA VAL A 198 6.38 3.31 -16.90
C VAL A 198 7.77 2.70 -17.16
N THR A 199 8.83 3.35 -16.68
CA THR A 199 10.22 2.94 -16.96
C THR A 199 10.73 1.82 -16.05
N GLU A 200 10.38 1.84 -14.77
CA GLU A 200 10.90 0.93 -13.74
C GLU A 200 9.85 -0.07 -13.22
N GLY A 201 8.70 -0.21 -13.90
CA GLY A 201 7.55 -0.98 -13.40
C GLY A 201 7.84 -2.43 -12.95
N ASN A 202 8.81 -3.10 -13.57
CA ASN A 202 9.23 -4.45 -13.17
C ASN A 202 10.00 -4.51 -11.84
N ASN A 203 10.56 -3.39 -11.39
CA ASN A 203 11.46 -3.30 -10.24
C ASN A 203 10.86 -2.52 -9.06
N LEU A 204 9.64 -1.98 -9.20
CA LEU A 204 9.00 -1.17 -8.15
C LEU A 204 8.56 -1.99 -6.92
N LYS A 205 8.13 -3.24 -7.11
CA LYS A 205 7.68 -4.13 -6.03
C LYS A 205 6.64 -3.45 -5.11
N SER A 206 6.84 -3.48 -3.79
CA SER A 206 5.97 -2.83 -2.78
C SER A 206 5.74 -1.33 -3.03
N SER A 207 6.66 -0.66 -3.74
CA SER A 207 6.56 0.76 -4.03
C SER A 207 5.47 1.10 -5.06
N TRP A 208 4.88 0.09 -5.73
CA TRP A 208 3.69 0.25 -6.56
C TRP A 208 2.53 0.92 -5.80
N ARG A 209 2.42 0.67 -4.49
CA ARG A 209 1.36 1.27 -3.66
C ARG A 209 1.39 2.81 -3.70
N GLU A 210 2.58 3.42 -3.70
CA GLU A 210 2.71 4.88 -3.74
C GLU A 210 2.27 5.46 -5.09
N VAL A 211 2.66 4.80 -6.19
CA VAL A 211 2.26 5.18 -7.55
C VAL A 211 0.75 5.08 -7.72
N LEU A 212 0.17 3.95 -7.35
CA LEU A 212 -1.26 3.70 -7.52
C LEU A 212 -2.12 4.59 -6.61
N THR A 213 -1.64 4.87 -5.39
CA THR A 213 -2.27 5.87 -4.51
C THR A 213 -2.23 7.25 -5.16
N CYS A 214 -1.11 7.65 -5.76
CA CYS A 214 -0.99 8.91 -6.50
C CYS A 214 -2.01 8.98 -7.65
N VAL A 215 -2.15 7.92 -8.45
CA VAL A 215 -3.11 7.89 -9.56
C VAL A 215 -4.56 7.96 -9.06
N SER A 216 -4.93 7.21 -8.01
CA SER A 216 -6.28 7.28 -7.41
C SER A 216 -6.59 8.67 -6.85
N GLN A 217 -5.63 9.34 -6.21
CA GLN A 217 -5.84 10.69 -5.66
C GLN A 217 -5.86 11.77 -6.75
N LEU A 218 -5.09 11.59 -7.83
CA LEU A 218 -5.14 12.45 -9.01
C LEU A 218 -6.53 12.40 -9.66
N GLU A 219 -7.10 11.20 -9.83
CA GLU A 219 -8.46 11.04 -10.35
C GLU A 219 -9.51 11.69 -9.42
N HIS A 220 -9.35 11.51 -8.10
CA HIS A 220 -10.21 12.16 -7.11
C HIS A 220 -10.24 13.68 -7.27
N MET A 221 -9.06 14.28 -7.44
CA MET A 221 -8.91 15.72 -7.63
C MET A 221 -9.62 16.19 -8.92
N GLN A 222 -9.51 15.42 -10.01
CA GLN A 222 -10.17 15.73 -11.27
C GLN A 222 -11.70 15.63 -11.19
N LEU A 223 -12.23 14.71 -10.37
CA LEU A 223 -13.67 14.58 -10.09
C LEU A 223 -14.20 15.77 -9.27
N ILE A 224 -13.53 16.13 -8.18
CA ILE A 224 -13.93 17.26 -7.32
C ILE A 224 -14.01 18.55 -8.16
N SER A 225 -13.03 18.77 -9.04
CA SER A 225 -13.00 19.97 -9.88
C SER A 225 -13.99 19.95 -11.05
N SER A 226 -14.62 18.81 -11.34
CA SER A 226 -15.71 18.70 -12.32
C SER A 226 -17.09 19.03 -11.75
N GLY A 227 -17.18 19.35 -10.45
CA GLY A 227 -18.44 19.67 -9.78
C GLY A 227 -19.30 18.46 -9.42
N VAL A 228 -18.71 17.26 -9.47
CA VAL A 228 -19.33 16.05 -8.93
C VAL A 228 -19.19 16.10 -7.41
N ASP A 229 -20.32 16.18 -6.69
CA ASP A 229 -20.35 16.13 -5.22
C ASP A 229 -19.79 14.79 -4.72
N VAL A 230 -18.49 14.76 -4.41
CA VAL A 230 -17.86 13.62 -3.73
C VAL A 230 -17.97 13.85 -2.22
N PRO A 231 -18.66 13.00 -1.45
CA PRO A 231 -18.84 13.24 -0.02
C PRO A 231 -17.53 13.06 0.75
N ASP A 232 -17.00 14.14 1.33
CA ASP A 232 -15.90 14.08 2.30
C ASP A 232 -16.48 13.76 3.70
N PRO A 233 -16.22 12.58 4.29
CA PRO A 233 -16.74 12.24 5.62
C PRO A 233 -16.14 13.09 6.76
N LYS A 234 -15.20 14.00 6.47
CA LYS A 234 -14.65 14.94 7.45
C LYS A 234 -15.29 16.32 7.32
N LYS A 235 -16.50 16.48 7.87
CA LYS A 235 -17.03 17.81 8.24
C LYS A 235 -16.01 18.50 9.16
N GLY A 236 -15.34 19.55 8.70
CA GLY A 236 -14.55 20.43 9.57
C GLY A 236 -13.43 21.25 8.93
N ARG A 237 -12.96 20.94 7.72
CA ARG A 237 -12.01 21.80 7.00
C ARG A 237 -12.52 22.07 5.59
N VAL A 238 -12.86 23.33 5.32
CA VAL A 238 -12.98 23.82 3.95
C VAL A 238 -11.59 23.70 3.33
N LYS A 239 -11.31 22.58 2.66
CA LYS A 239 -10.10 22.45 1.85
C LYS A 239 -10.26 23.48 0.74
N LYS A 240 -9.37 24.48 0.72
CA LYS A 240 -9.31 25.43 -0.40
C LYS A 240 -9.13 24.59 -1.68
N PRO A 241 -9.97 24.77 -2.71
CA PRO A 241 -9.79 24.03 -3.94
C PRO A 241 -8.44 24.43 -4.59
N PRO A 242 -7.80 23.50 -5.33
CA PRO A 242 -6.61 23.82 -6.11
C PRO A 242 -6.93 24.94 -7.12
N THR A 243 -5.92 25.71 -7.53
CA THR A 243 -6.09 26.74 -8.54
C THR A 243 -6.56 26.13 -9.87
N GLU A 244 -7.38 26.87 -10.61
CA GLU A 244 -7.97 26.41 -11.88
C GLU A 244 -6.90 26.01 -12.90
N GLU A 245 -5.76 26.70 -12.90
CA GLU A 245 -4.60 26.36 -13.72
C GLU A 245 -4.06 24.95 -13.42
N LEU A 246 -3.91 24.58 -12.14
CA LEU A 246 -3.42 23.26 -11.74
C LEU A 246 -4.44 22.17 -12.02
N VAL A 247 -5.73 22.49 -11.92
CA VAL A 247 -6.80 21.57 -12.35
C VAL A 247 -6.70 21.30 -13.85
N ASN A 248 -6.51 22.34 -14.66
CA ASN A 248 -6.36 22.19 -16.10
C ASN A 248 -5.10 21.40 -16.45
N GLU A 249 -3.98 21.67 -15.76
CA GLU A 249 -2.73 20.92 -15.91
C GLU A 249 -2.90 19.44 -15.55
N SER A 250 -3.67 19.14 -14.50
CA SER A 250 -3.97 17.75 -14.13
C SER A 250 -4.74 16.97 -15.20
N ARG A 251 -5.50 17.69 -16.03
CA ARG A 251 -6.24 17.15 -17.19
C ARG A 251 -5.43 17.25 -18.48
N SER A 252 -4.16 17.64 -18.41
CA SER A 252 -3.28 17.65 -19.56
C SER A 252 -3.20 16.27 -20.20
N THR A 253 -3.02 16.26 -21.52
CA THR A 253 -2.87 15.03 -22.30
C THR A 253 -1.70 14.20 -21.79
N HIS A 254 -0.59 14.85 -21.44
CA HIS A 254 0.59 14.18 -20.92
C HIS A 254 0.30 13.38 -19.64
N ILE A 255 -0.31 14.01 -18.64
CA ILE A 255 -0.61 13.34 -17.36
C ILE A 255 -1.66 12.24 -17.54
N THR A 256 -2.70 12.52 -18.32
CA THR A 256 -3.79 11.56 -18.57
C THR A 256 -3.27 10.32 -19.28
N VAL A 257 -2.44 10.49 -20.31
CA VAL A 257 -1.82 9.38 -21.05
C VAL A 257 -0.85 8.61 -20.14
N ALA A 258 0.01 9.30 -19.38
CA ALA A 258 0.93 8.63 -18.47
C ALA A 258 0.22 7.81 -17.39
N ALA A 259 -0.88 8.32 -16.83
CA ALA A 259 -1.70 7.59 -15.86
C ALA A 259 -2.38 6.36 -16.47
N ASP A 260 -2.86 6.45 -17.72
CA ASP A 260 -3.42 5.29 -18.43
C ASP A 260 -2.35 4.24 -18.77
N MET A 261 -1.14 4.69 -19.15
CA MET A 261 0.00 3.82 -19.44
C MET A 261 0.39 2.94 -18.24
N VAL A 262 0.23 3.43 -16.99
CA VAL A 262 0.46 2.63 -15.78
C VAL A 262 -0.37 1.33 -15.79
N PHE A 263 -1.62 1.40 -16.27
CA PHE A 263 -2.52 0.26 -16.31
C PHE A 263 -2.41 -0.55 -17.60
N SER A 264 -2.39 0.12 -18.75
CA SER A 264 -2.33 -0.55 -20.05
C SER A 264 -1.02 -1.33 -20.25
N LEU A 265 0.10 -0.89 -19.65
CA LEU A 265 1.37 -1.61 -19.70
C LEU A 265 1.47 -2.78 -18.70
N SER A 266 0.47 -2.99 -17.85
CA SER A 266 0.48 -4.09 -16.85
C SER A 266 0.69 -5.47 -17.48
N HIS A 267 0.24 -5.69 -18.71
CA HIS A 267 0.43 -6.95 -19.42
C HIS A 267 1.88 -7.20 -19.86
N TYR A 268 2.74 -6.16 -19.90
CA TYR A 268 4.17 -6.28 -20.16
C TYR A 268 4.98 -6.50 -18.88
N LEU A 269 4.38 -6.37 -17.69
CA LEU A 269 5.06 -6.69 -16.44
C LEU A 269 5.40 -8.18 -16.37
N THR A 270 6.55 -8.48 -15.78
CA THR A 270 6.97 -9.85 -15.47
C THR A 270 6.01 -10.50 -14.48
N GLY A 271 5.98 -11.84 -14.44
CA GLY A 271 5.07 -12.60 -13.57
C GLY A 271 5.12 -12.23 -12.09
N THR A 272 6.30 -11.88 -11.57
CA THR A 272 6.45 -11.40 -10.18
C THR A 272 6.00 -9.94 -10.02
N ALA A 273 6.36 -9.07 -10.96
CA ALA A 273 6.01 -7.65 -10.88
C ALA A 273 4.50 -7.40 -10.99
N ILE A 274 3.78 -8.16 -11.82
CA ILE A 274 2.32 -8.02 -11.92
C ILE A 274 1.61 -8.46 -10.62
N VAL A 275 2.17 -9.42 -9.89
CA VAL A 275 1.64 -9.84 -8.58
C VAL A 275 1.77 -8.71 -7.56
N ASP A 276 2.92 -8.05 -7.51
CA ASP A 276 3.12 -6.88 -6.63
C ASP A 276 2.21 -5.71 -7.02
N PHE A 277 2.06 -5.45 -8.32
CA PHE A 277 1.15 -4.45 -8.86
C PHE A 277 -0.31 -4.72 -8.44
N VAL A 278 -0.80 -5.94 -8.65
CA VAL A 278 -2.20 -6.30 -8.33
C VAL A 278 -2.45 -6.26 -6.83
N ARG A 279 -1.50 -6.72 -6.00
CA ARG A 279 -1.61 -6.59 -4.54
C ARG A 279 -1.74 -5.13 -4.12
N ALA A 280 -0.85 -4.26 -4.60
CA ALA A 280 -0.88 -2.84 -4.30
C ALA A 280 -2.18 -2.18 -4.78
N LEU A 281 -2.70 -2.57 -5.95
CA LEU A 281 -3.95 -2.02 -6.48
C LEU A 281 -5.18 -2.49 -5.68
N CYS A 282 -5.20 -3.74 -5.21
CA CYS A 282 -6.21 -4.23 -4.27
C CYS A 282 -6.21 -3.42 -2.97
N ASP A 283 -5.04 -3.19 -2.38
CA ASP A 283 -4.90 -2.38 -1.15
C ASP A 283 -5.42 -0.95 -1.36
N VAL A 284 -5.01 -0.29 -2.45
CA VAL A 284 -5.48 1.06 -2.80
C VAL A 284 -6.99 1.07 -3.07
N SER A 285 -7.51 0.06 -3.76
CA SER A 285 -8.95 -0.10 -4.00
C SER A 285 -9.73 -0.26 -2.70
N TRP A 286 -9.20 -1.00 -1.73
CA TRP A 286 -9.86 -1.17 -0.45
C TRP A 286 -9.86 0.14 0.35
N ASP A 287 -8.72 0.83 0.43
CA ASP A 287 -8.61 2.12 1.10
C ASP A 287 -9.57 3.16 0.48
N GLU A 288 -9.67 3.18 -0.86
CA GLU A 288 -10.57 4.05 -1.62
C GLU A 288 -12.05 3.76 -1.30
N ILE A 289 -12.47 2.50 -1.33
CA ILE A 289 -13.83 2.07 -1.00
C ILE A 289 -14.15 2.38 0.46
N GLN A 290 -13.26 2.07 1.40
CA GLN A 290 -13.48 2.32 2.82
C GLN A 290 -13.59 3.82 3.12
N SER A 291 -12.78 4.65 2.45
CA SER A 291 -12.84 6.11 2.62
C SER A 291 -14.17 6.73 2.21
N SER A 292 -14.90 6.07 1.29
CA SER A 292 -16.14 6.56 0.68
C SER A 292 -17.34 5.62 0.88
N GLY A 293 -17.19 4.55 1.67
CA GLY A 293 -18.14 3.44 1.72
C GLY A 293 -19.51 3.79 2.31
N LEU A 294 -19.59 4.85 3.12
CA LEU A 294 -20.84 5.38 3.68
C LEU A 294 -21.53 6.40 2.76
N SER A 295 -20.88 6.78 1.65
CA SER A 295 -21.45 7.66 0.63
C SER A 295 -22.56 6.95 -0.15
N GLN A 296 -23.52 7.73 -0.67
CA GLN A 296 -24.46 7.26 -1.69
C GLN A 296 -23.74 6.90 -3.00
N HIS A 297 -22.63 7.58 -3.30
CA HIS A 297 -21.76 7.34 -4.44
C HIS A 297 -20.36 7.01 -3.94
N PRO A 298 -20.08 5.72 -3.60
CA PRO A 298 -18.75 5.30 -3.21
C PRO A 298 -17.79 5.40 -4.39
N ARG A 299 -16.51 5.69 -4.11
CA ARG A 299 -15.44 5.70 -5.10
C ARG A 299 -15.07 4.27 -5.48
N LEU A 300 -15.04 4.00 -6.79
CA LEU A 300 -14.83 2.67 -7.36
C LEU A 300 -13.78 2.69 -8.48
N PHE A 301 -13.00 3.77 -8.63
CA PHE A 301 -12.02 3.95 -9.69
C PHE A 301 -10.99 2.82 -9.67
N SER A 302 -10.38 2.56 -8.51
CA SER A 302 -9.33 1.54 -8.40
C SER A 302 -9.90 0.12 -8.62
N LEU A 303 -11.15 -0.11 -8.21
CA LEU A 303 -11.84 -1.37 -8.47
C LEU A 303 -12.14 -1.55 -9.97
N GLN A 304 -12.58 -0.50 -10.66
CA GLN A 304 -12.76 -0.51 -12.12
C GLN A 304 -11.43 -0.87 -12.81
N LYS A 305 -10.33 -0.26 -12.38
CA LYS A 305 -9.00 -0.58 -12.92
C LYS A 305 -8.58 -2.02 -12.64
N LEU A 306 -8.90 -2.59 -11.46
CA LEU A 306 -8.66 -4.03 -11.22
C LEU A 306 -9.38 -4.92 -12.23
N VAL A 307 -10.59 -4.55 -12.64
CA VAL A 307 -11.35 -5.30 -13.66
C VAL A 307 -10.66 -5.22 -15.02
N GLU A 308 -10.23 -4.03 -15.44
CA GLU A 308 -9.47 -3.84 -16.68
C GLU A 308 -8.16 -4.65 -16.67
N ILE A 309 -7.40 -4.57 -15.58
CA ILE A 309 -6.13 -5.29 -15.43
C ILE A 309 -6.36 -6.80 -15.44
N SER A 310 -7.43 -7.28 -14.78
CA SER A 310 -7.82 -8.69 -14.83
C SER A 310 -8.08 -9.15 -16.25
N TYR A 311 -8.72 -8.31 -17.07
CA TYR A 311 -8.96 -8.60 -18.49
C TYR A 311 -7.66 -8.67 -19.30
N TYR A 312 -6.78 -7.67 -19.18
CA TYR A 312 -5.51 -7.63 -19.93
C TYR A 312 -4.57 -8.79 -19.60
N ASN A 313 -4.61 -9.28 -18.37
CA ASN A 313 -3.67 -10.28 -17.86
C ASN A 313 -4.24 -11.72 -17.88
N MET A 314 -5.49 -11.92 -18.29
CA MET A 314 -6.15 -13.23 -18.30
C MET A 314 -5.49 -14.26 -19.22
N ASN A 315 -4.70 -13.82 -20.20
CA ASN A 315 -3.98 -14.68 -21.16
C ASN A 315 -2.57 -15.09 -20.70
N ARG A 316 -2.15 -14.69 -19.50
CA ARG A 316 -0.87 -15.12 -18.93
C ARG A 316 -0.80 -16.62 -18.73
N ILE A 317 0.42 -17.13 -18.54
CA ILE A 317 0.63 -18.53 -18.17
C ILE A 317 -0.16 -18.86 -16.90
N ARG A 318 -0.69 -20.09 -16.84
CA ARG A 318 -1.66 -20.50 -15.80
C ARG A 318 -1.16 -20.26 -14.39
N LEU A 319 0.13 -20.53 -14.13
CA LEU A 319 0.72 -20.33 -12.80
C LEU A 319 0.71 -18.85 -12.38
N GLU A 320 1.08 -17.93 -13.27
CA GLU A 320 1.01 -16.50 -13.00
C GLU A 320 -0.43 -16.05 -12.77
N TRP A 321 -1.35 -16.49 -13.64
CA TRP A 321 -2.76 -16.16 -13.49
C TRP A 321 -3.36 -16.66 -12.18
N SER A 322 -3.02 -17.89 -11.75
CA SER A 322 -3.44 -18.42 -10.45
C SER A 322 -2.95 -17.55 -9.30
N ASN A 323 -1.67 -17.14 -9.30
CA ASN A 323 -1.14 -16.24 -8.27
C ASN A 323 -1.84 -14.87 -8.24
N LEU A 324 -2.20 -14.34 -9.41
CA LEU A 324 -2.97 -13.09 -9.50
C LEU A 324 -4.38 -13.27 -8.94
N TRP A 325 -5.04 -14.38 -9.31
CA TRP A 325 -6.39 -14.65 -8.87
C TRP A 325 -6.50 -14.95 -7.39
N ASP A 326 -5.47 -15.52 -6.76
CA ASP A 326 -5.47 -15.72 -5.30
C ASP A 326 -5.61 -14.38 -4.56
N ILE A 327 -5.03 -13.31 -5.11
CA ILE A 327 -5.14 -11.95 -4.58
C ILE A 327 -6.49 -11.32 -4.98
N LEU A 328 -6.83 -11.35 -6.28
CA LEU A 328 -8.05 -10.76 -6.81
C LEU A 328 -9.30 -11.39 -6.21
N GLY A 329 -9.34 -12.72 -6.12
CA GLY A 329 -10.46 -13.48 -5.58
C GLY A 329 -10.72 -13.13 -4.11
N GLU A 330 -9.67 -12.97 -3.31
CA GLU A 330 -9.81 -12.52 -1.93
C GLU A 330 -10.32 -11.07 -1.85
N HIS A 331 -9.82 -10.19 -2.70
CA HIS A 331 -10.34 -8.82 -2.80
C HIS A 331 -11.82 -8.79 -3.21
N PHE A 332 -12.23 -9.57 -4.21
CA PHE A 332 -13.63 -9.70 -4.61
C PHE A 332 -14.50 -10.27 -3.49
N ASN A 333 -14.02 -11.22 -2.68
CA ASN A 333 -14.75 -11.71 -1.51
C ASN A 333 -15.07 -10.56 -0.54
N GLN A 334 -14.10 -9.69 -0.27
CA GLN A 334 -14.27 -8.55 0.63
C GLN A 334 -15.23 -7.50 0.06
N VAL A 335 -15.06 -7.15 -1.22
CA VAL A 335 -15.84 -6.09 -1.87
C VAL A 335 -17.30 -6.52 -2.13
N CYS A 336 -17.54 -7.77 -2.54
CA CYS A 336 -18.90 -8.30 -2.73
C CYS A 336 -19.67 -8.44 -1.39
N CYS A 337 -18.96 -8.53 -0.27
CA CYS A 337 -19.54 -8.56 1.07
C CYS A 337 -19.56 -7.18 1.76
N HIS A 338 -19.26 -6.10 1.04
CA HIS A 338 -19.25 -4.77 1.60
C HIS A 338 -20.65 -4.31 2.05
N ASN A 339 -20.72 -3.50 3.12
CA ASN A 339 -21.98 -3.02 3.71
C ASN A 339 -22.81 -2.17 2.73
N ASN A 340 -22.13 -1.45 1.85
CA ASN A 340 -22.77 -0.65 0.81
C ASN A 340 -23.15 -1.54 -0.38
N ALA A 341 -24.45 -1.68 -0.62
CA ALA A 341 -24.98 -2.52 -1.69
C ALA A 341 -24.44 -2.10 -3.07
N HIS A 342 -24.26 -0.80 -3.34
CA HIS A 342 -23.73 -0.33 -4.63
C HIS A 342 -22.34 -0.88 -4.95
N VAL A 343 -21.47 -0.96 -3.92
CA VAL A 343 -20.13 -1.56 -4.05
C VAL A 343 -20.25 -3.05 -4.39
N ALA A 344 -21.11 -3.77 -3.66
CA ALA A 344 -21.33 -5.20 -3.87
C ALA A 344 -21.94 -5.50 -5.25
N PHE A 345 -22.94 -4.72 -5.69
CA PHE A 345 -23.55 -4.85 -7.02
C PHE A 345 -22.52 -4.64 -8.13
N PHE A 346 -21.71 -3.58 -8.04
CA PHE A 346 -20.66 -3.32 -9.01
C PHE A 346 -19.65 -4.48 -9.07
N ALA A 347 -19.19 -4.96 -7.91
CA ALA A 347 -18.21 -6.03 -7.83
C ALA A 347 -18.75 -7.37 -8.36
N LEU A 348 -20.01 -7.71 -8.07
CA LEU A 348 -20.66 -8.91 -8.61
C LEU A 348 -20.82 -8.83 -10.14
N ASP A 349 -21.22 -7.68 -10.67
CA ASP A 349 -21.34 -7.52 -12.12
C ASP A 349 -19.96 -7.60 -12.80
N ALA A 350 -18.94 -6.94 -12.23
CA ALA A 350 -17.57 -7.05 -12.69
C ALA A 350 -17.06 -8.50 -12.69
N LEU A 351 -17.29 -9.25 -11.61
CA LEU A 351 -16.92 -10.65 -11.50
C LEU A 351 -17.64 -11.50 -12.56
N ARG A 352 -18.93 -11.23 -12.81
CA ARG A 352 -19.70 -11.87 -13.88
C ARG A 352 -19.12 -11.59 -15.25
N GLN A 353 -18.77 -10.34 -15.56
CA GLN A 353 -18.15 -9.99 -16.84
C GLN A 353 -16.82 -10.70 -17.06
N LEU A 354 -15.96 -10.75 -16.04
CA LEU A 354 -14.69 -11.48 -16.10
C LEU A 354 -14.93 -13.00 -16.24
N ALA A 355 -15.91 -13.55 -15.51
CA ALA A 355 -16.27 -14.97 -15.61
C ALA A 355 -16.75 -15.34 -17.03
N MET A 356 -17.61 -14.52 -17.63
CA MET A 356 -18.13 -14.75 -18.99
C MET A 356 -17.01 -14.84 -20.03
N ARG A 357 -15.97 -13.99 -19.88
CA ARG A 357 -14.77 -14.01 -20.71
C ARG A 357 -13.86 -15.19 -20.39
N PHE A 358 -13.67 -15.50 -19.12
CA PHE A 358 -12.83 -16.63 -18.70
C PHE A 358 -13.40 -17.97 -19.17
N LEU A 359 -14.72 -18.15 -19.09
CA LEU A 359 -15.44 -19.35 -19.52
C LEU A 359 -15.51 -19.51 -21.05
N GLU A 360 -15.09 -18.53 -21.85
CA GLU A 360 -14.86 -18.74 -23.30
C GLU A 360 -13.66 -19.66 -23.55
N LYS A 361 -12.75 -19.79 -22.58
CA LYS A 361 -11.56 -20.63 -22.68
C LYS A 361 -11.88 -22.05 -22.26
N GLU A 362 -11.44 -23.01 -23.07
CA GLU A 362 -11.57 -24.42 -22.71
C GLU A 362 -10.75 -24.77 -21.46
N GLU A 363 -11.42 -25.44 -20.51
CA GLU A 363 -10.77 -25.95 -19.32
C GLU A 363 -10.06 -27.28 -19.61
N LEU A 364 -8.74 -27.30 -19.44
CA LEU A 364 -7.93 -28.52 -19.57
C LEU A 364 -8.25 -29.54 -18.48
N ALA A 365 -8.18 -30.84 -18.82
CA ALA A 365 -8.56 -31.93 -17.91
C ALA A 365 -7.87 -31.91 -16.53
N HIS A 366 -6.60 -31.48 -16.48
CA HIS A 366 -5.81 -31.42 -15.24
C HIS A 366 -5.78 -30.05 -14.56
N PHE A 367 -6.38 -29.01 -15.15
CA PHE A 367 -6.42 -27.66 -14.61
C PHE A 367 -7.87 -27.23 -14.35
N LYS A 368 -8.36 -27.54 -13.15
CA LYS A 368 -9.77 -27.33 -12.74
C LYS A 368 -9.96 -25.96 -12.08
N PHE A 369 -9.67 -24.89 -12.80
CA PHE A 369 -9.64 -23.54 -12.24
C PHE A 369 -10.99 -22.81 -12.28
N GLN A 370 -11.94 -23.24 -13.11
CA GLN A 370 -13.27 -22.60 -13.17
C GLN A 370 -13.96 -22.60 -11.79
N LYS A 371 -13.80 -23.67 -11.00
CA LYS A 371 -14.35 -23.74 -9.64
C LYS A 371 -13.79 -22.65 -8.71
N ASP A 372 -12.50 -22.34 -8.82
CA ASP A 372 -11.77 -21.40 -7.97
C ASP A 372 -12.06 -19.97 -8.43
N PHE A 373 -12.17 -19.78 -9.74
CA PHE A 373 -12.64 -18.52 -10.34
C PHE A 373 -14.04 -18.13 -9.85
N LEU A 374 -14.98 -19.08 -9.84
CA LEU A 374 -16.38 -18.81 -9.47
C LEU A 374 -16.61 -18.76 -7.96
N ARG A 375 -15.60 -19.13 -7.14
CA ARG A 375 -15.72 -19.22 -5.68
C ARG A 375 -16.25 -17.96 -4.99
N PRO A 376 -15.94 -16.72 -5.44
CA PRO A 376 -16.45 -15.53 -4.77
C PRO A 376 -17.98 -15.38 -4.84
N PHE A 377 -18.66 -15.98 -5.83
CA PHE A 377 -20.13 -16.03 -5.86
C PHE A 377 -20.69 -16.87 -4.70
N GLU A 378 -20.09 -18.04 -4.45
CA GLU A 378 -20.46 -18.91 -3.33
C GLU A 378 -20.16 -18.25 -1.98
N TYR A 379 -19.00 -17.59 -1.88
CA TYR A 379 -18.62 -16.83 -0.69
C TYR A 379 -19.64 -15.72 -0.40
N THR A 380 -20.02 -14.94 -1.42
CA THR A 380 -20.97 -13.83 -1.27
C THR A 380 -22.36 -14.32 -0.87
N MET A 381 -22.84 -15.42 -1.47
CA MET A 381 -24.14 -16.00 -1.14
C MET A 381 -24.24 -16.43 0.33
N THR A 382 -23.13 -16.88 0.90
CA THR A 382 -23.06 -17.36 2.29
C THR A 382 -22.81 -16.25 3.30
N HIS A 383 -21.99 -15.25 2.97
CA HIS A 383 -21.51 -14.23 3.92
C HIS A 383 -22.22 -12.89 3.83
N ASN A 384 -22.81 -12.52 2.69
CA ASN A 384 -23.58 -11.28 2.57
C ASN A 384 -25.02 -11.54 3.02
N SER A 385 -25.57 -10.76 3.96
CA SER A 385 -26.95 -10.91 4.45
C SER A 385 -27.99 -10.12 3.63
N ASN A 386 -27.56 -9.26 2.71
CA ASN A 386 -28.48 -8.45 1.91
C ASN A 386 -29.18 -9.32 0.86
N PRO A 387 -30.53 -9.43 0.89
CA PRO A 387 -31.28 -10.28 -0.04
C PRO A 387 -31.15 -9.82 -1.50
N GLU A 388 -31.01 -8.53 -1.75
CA GLU A 388 -30.87 -8.01 -3.12
C GLU A 388 -29.52 -8.37 -3.73
N VAL A 389 -28.46 -8.36 -2.92
CA VAL A 389 -27.11 -8.80 -3.34
C VAL A 389 -27.10 -10.31 -3.60
N ARG A 390 -27.79 -11.10 -2.75
CA ARG A 390 -27.96 -12.55 -2.96
C ARG A 390 -28.73 -12.86 -4.24
N ASP A 391 -29.78 -12.10 -4.53
CA ASP A 391 -30.53 -12.23 -5.78
C ASP A 391 -29.66 -11.90 -7.00
N MET A 392 -28.83 -10.85 -6.92
CA MET A 392 -27.85 -10.50 -7.95
C MET A 392 -26.85 -11.64 -8.22
N VAL A 393 -26.39 -12.35 -7.19
CA VAL A 393 -25.54 -13.54 -7.38
C VAL A 393 -26.25 -14.57 -8.26
N LEU A 394 -27.51 -14.89 -7.96
CA LEU A 394 -28.28 -15.85 -8.75
C LEU A 394 -28.51 -15.37 -10.19
N GLN A 395 -28.81 -14.09 -10.39
CA GLN A 395 -28.94 -13.50 -11.72
C GLN A 395 -27.63 -13.62 -12.52
N CYS A 396 -26.47 -13.39 -11.88
CA CYS A 396 -25.17 -13.58 -12.51
C CYS A 396 -24.96 -15.04 -12.94
N LEU A 397 -25.29 -16.00 -12.09
CA LEU A 397 -25.17 -17.44 -12.40
C LEU A 397 -26.11 -17.84 -13.54
N GLN A 398 -27.36 -17.39 -13.52
CA GLN A 398 -28.34 -17.66 -14.56
C GLN A 398 -27.83 -17.18 -15.93
N GLN A 399 -27.32 -15.96 -16.00
CA GLN A 399 -26.75 -15.41 -17.24
C GLN A 399 -25.54 -16.22 -17.74
N MET A 400 -24.65 -16.63 -16.82
CA MET A 400 -23.50 -17.46 -17.17
C MET A 400 -23.91 -18.83 -17.70
N VAL A 401 -24.87 -19.49 -17.05
CA VAL A 401 -25.38 -20.79 -17.52
C VAL A 401 -26.03 -20.63 -18.90
N GLN A 402 -26.90 -19.64 -19.09
CA GLN A 402 -27.56 -19.41 -20.38
C GLN A 402 -26.56 -19.16 -21.53
N ALA A 403 -25.45 -18.48 -21.27
CA ALA A 403 -24.50 -18.10 -22.30
C ALA A 403 -23.33 -19.08 -22.49
N ARG A 404 -23.00 -19.90 -21.49
CA ARG A 404 -21.75 -20.69 -21.43
C ARG A 404 -21.94 -22.12 -20.90
N VAL A 405 -23.15 -22.68 -20.95
CA VAL A 405 -23.46 -24.03 -20.44
C VAL A 405 -22.48 -25.10 -20.95
N ASP A 406 -22.14 -25.08 -22.24
CA ASP A 406 -21.29 -26.09 -22.88
C ASP A 406 -19.82 -26.02 -22.44
N ASN A 407 -19.38 -24.84 -21.98
CA ASN A 407 -18.02 -24.60 -21.54
C ASN A 407 -17.83 -24.82 -20.03
N LEU A 408 -18.93 -24.90 -19.28
CA LEU A 408 -18.88 -25.15 -17.84
C LEU A 408 -18.47 -26.61 -17.58
N ARG A 409 -17.33 -26.77 -16.87
CA ARG A 409 -16.78 -28.05 -16.45
C ARG A 409 -16.64 -28.08 -14.93
N SER A 410 -15.47 -27.78 -14.37
CA SER A 410 -15.27 -27.76 -12.92
C SER A 410 -16.11 -26.68 -12.23
N GLY A 411 -16.51 -25.63 -12.98
CA GLY A 411 -17.37 -24.55 -12.50
C GLY A 411 -18.74 -24.99 -11.98
N TRP A 412 -19.28 -26.11 -12.48
CA TRP A 412 -20.55 -26.66 -11.98
C TRP A 412 -20.53 -26.97 -10.48
N ARG A 413 -19.38 -27.37 -9.94
CA ARG A 413 -19.23 -27.64 -8.51
C ARG A 413 -19.59 -26.42 -7.67
N THR A 414 -19.08 -25.26 -8.05
CA THR A 414 -19.32 -24.00 -7.35
C THR A 414 -20.75 -23.50 -7.60
N MET A 415 -21.26 -23.65 -8.82
CA MET A 415 -22.66 -23.31 -9.17
C MET A 415 -23.66 -24.06 -8.27
N PHE A 416 -23.50 -25.39 -8.13
CA PHE A 416 -24.34 -26.17 -7.22
C PHE A 416 -24.14 -25.81 -5.74
N GLY A 417 -22.93 -25.42 -5.33
CA GLY A 417 -22.67 -24.89 -3.98
C GLY A 417 -23.47 -23.62 -3.70
N VAL A 418 -23.55 -22.70 -4.66
CA VAL A 418 -24.36 -21.48 -4.58
C VAL A 418 -25.84 -21.82 -4.51
N PHE A 419 -26.37 -22.66 -5.42
CA PHE A 419 -27.79 -23.03 -5.42
C PHE A 419 -28.20 -23.78 -4.13
N SER A 420 -27.34 -24.65 -3.62
CA SER A 420 -27.55 -25.31 -2.34
C SER A 420 -27.64 -24.30 -1.20
N SER A 421 -26.74 -23.31 -1.18
CA SER A 421 -26.78 -22.22 -0.19
C SER A 421 -28.03 -21.35 -0.33
N ALA A 422 -28.46 -21.06 -1.56
CA ALA A 422 -29.67 -20.32 -1.87
C ALA A 422 -30.94 -21.01 -1.35
N SER A 423 -31.03 -22.33 -1.53
CA SER A 423 -32.19 -23.13 -1.13
C SER A 423 -32.45 -23.13 0.38
N LYS A 424 -31.43 -22.83 1.19
CA LYS A 424 -31.52 -22.74 2.66
C LYS A 424 -32.09 -21.40 3.14
N VAL A 425 -32.16 -20.39 2.28
CA VAL A 425 -32.65 -19.05 2.62
C VAL A 425 -34.15 -18.98 2.30
N HIS A 426 -34.98 -18.69 3.32
CA HIS A 426 -36.45 -18.76 3.25
C HIS A 426 -37.15 -17.62 2.48
N THR A 427 -36.46 -16.85 1.64
CA THR A 427 -37.10 -15.76 0.86
C THR A 427 -37.77 -16.32 -0.40
N GLU A 428 -39.06 -16.04 -0.60
CA GLU A 428 -39.91 -16.65 -1.65
C GLU A 428 -39.35 -16.53 -3.09
N ARG A 429 -38.61 -15.46 -3.42
CA ARG A 429 -37.96 -15.30 -4.75
C ARG A 429 -36.88 -16.34 -5.04
N HIS A 430 -36.09 -16.76 -4.05
CA HIS A 430 -34.96 -17.67 -4.27
C HIS A 430 -35.39 -19.09 -4.66
N ARG A 431 -36.63 -19.49 -4.35
CA ARG A 431 -37.15 -20.82 -4.72
C ARG A 431 -37.49 -20.97 -6.19
N GLN A 432 -37.89 -19.90 -6.89
CA GLN A 432 -38.29 -19.98 -8.29
C GLN A 432 -37.12 -20.16 -9.27
N LEU A 433 -35.90 -19.78 -8.88
CA LEU A 433 -34.69 -19.94 -9.70
C LEU A 433 -33.98 -21.29 -9.51
N CYS A 434 -34.32 -22.03 -8.45
CA CYS A 434 -33.69 -23.33 -8.12
C CYS A 434 -34.50 -24.55 -8.62
N ILE A 435 -35.66 -24.32 -9.22
CA ILE A 435 -36.52 -25.31 -9.90
C ILE A 435 -36.39 -25.07 -11.39
#